data_AF-A0A2M9GT51-F1
#
_entry.id   AF-A0A2M9GT51-F1
#
_cell.length_a   1.000
_cell.length_b   1.000
_cell.length_c   1.000
_cell.angle_alpha   90.00
_cell.angle_beta   90.00
_cell.angle_gamma   90.00
#
_symmetry.space_group_name_H-M   'P 1'
#
loop_
_entity.id
_entity.type
_entity.pdbx_description
1 polymer ?
#
loop_
_entity_poly.entity_id
_entity_poly.type
_entity_poly.pdbx_seq_one_letter_code
_entity_poly.pdbx_strand_id
1 'polypeptide(L)' 'MYSMLHKGLNRHVPRMTMDALAKFGATVPSAIPDLLEPQLLTFASDRGMMVVGFEEIAGVRYYQGWWMQWITERI' A
#
# COMPACT_ATOMS: atom_id res chain seq x y z
N MET A 1 0.60 2.96 -8.36
CA MET A 1 0.20 1.54 -8.43
C MET A 1 0.57 1.01 -9.80
N TYR A 2 1.30 -0.09 -9.86
CA TYR A 2 1.70 -0.73 -11.13
C TYR A 2 1.64 -2.25 -10.98
N SER A 3 1.65 -2.97 -12.10
CA SER A 3 1.63 -4.43 -12.10
C SER A 3 3.04 -5.02 -12.20
N MET A 4 3.35 -6.05 -11.42
CA MET A 4 4.60 -6.81 -11.52
C MET A 4 4.34 -8.31 -11.69
N LEU A 5 5.21 -9.01 -12.42
CA LEU A 5 5.14 -10.47 -12.51
C LEU A 5 5.44 -11.08 -11.14
N HIS A 6 4.47 -11.79 -10.57
CA HIS A 6 4.61 -12.49 -9.31
C HIS A 6 4.93 -13.96 -9.55
N LYS A 7 6.17 -14.38 -9.25
CA LYS A 7 6.65 -15.75 -9.53
C LYS A 7 5.78 -16.82 -8.85
N GLY A 8 5.43 -16.63 -7.58
CA GLY A 8 4.61 -17.60 -6.83
C GLY A 8 3.14 -17.70 -7.26
N LEU A 9 2.64 -16.75 -8.07
CA LEU A 9 1.24 -16.74 -8.55
C LEU A 9 1.16 -16.95 -10.07
N ASN A 10 2.30 -17.00 -10.76
CA ASN A 10 2.42 -17.11 -12.21
C ASN A 10 1.53 -16.11 -12.98
N ARG A 11 1.37 -14.90 -12.45
CA ARG A 11 0.58 -13.83 -13.07
C ARG A 11 1.13 -12.45 -12.69
N HIS A 12 0.75 -11.44 -13.45
CA HIS A 12 0.96 -10.05 -13.04
C HIS A 12 0.00 -9.69 -11.92
N VAL A 13 0.53 -9.10 -10.85
CA VAL A 13 -0.27 -8.63 -9.70
C VAL A 13 -0.07 -7.13 -9.51
N PRO A 14 -1.14 -6.40 -9.15
CA PRO A 14 -1.00 -5.00 -8.76
C PRO A 14 -0.21 -4.90 -7.46
N ARG A 15 0.68 -3.90 -7.41
CA ARG A 15 1.48 -3.52 -6.24
C ARG A 15 1.20 -2.07 -5.88
N MET A 16 0.98 -1.83 -4.59
CA MET A 16 0.97 -0.52 -3.97
C MET A 16 2.22 -0.36 -3.11
N THR A 17 2.96 0.71 -3.35
CA THR A 17 4.09 1.16 -2.51
C THR A 17 3.72 2.49 -1.91
N MET A 18 4.33 2.81 -0.77
CA MET A 18 4.24 4.12 -0.16
C MET A 18 5.67 4.65 -0.06
N ASP A 19 5.93 5.84 -0.59
CA ASP A 19 7.23 6.50 -0.46
C ASP A 19 7.04 7.80 0.31
N ALA A 20 8.04 8.17 1.10
CA ALA A 20 8.05 9.47 1.76
C ALA A 20 8.46 10.54 0.75
N LEU A 21 7.77 11.68 0.77
CA LEU A 21 8.16 12.85 0.00
C LEU A 21 9.28 13.59 0.72
N ALA A 22 10.43 13.70 0.08
CA ALA A 22 11.56 14.50 0.54
C ALA A 22 11.54 15.91 -0.08
N LYS A 23 12.57 16.70 0.21
CA LYS A 23 12.69 18.06 -0.32
C LYS A 23 12.82 18.06 -1.83
N PHE A 24 12.28 19.11 -2.45
CA PHE A 24 12.38 19.35 -3.90
C PHE A 24 11.80 18.22 -4.77
N GLY A 25 10.79 17.50 -4.27
CA GLY A 25 10.12 16.43 -5.02
C GLY A 25 10.89 15.12 -5.12
N ALA A 26 12.02 14.99 -4.40
CA ALA A 26 12.68 13.70 -4.25
C ALA A 26 11.78 12.73 -3.45
N THR A 27 11.88 11.44 -3.73
CA THR A 27 11.22 10.38 -2.96
C THR A 27 12.24 9.60 -2.14
N VAL A 28 11.83 9.17 -0.95
CA VAL A 28 12.61 8.29 -0.08
C VAL A 28 11.80 7.01 0.14
N PRO A 29 12.41 5.83 -0.04
CA PRO A 29 11.72 4.57 0.24
C PRO A 29 11.14 4.56 1.65
N SER A 30 9.86 4.23 1.78
CA SER A 30 9.24 4.08 3.11
C SER A 30 9.70 2.79 3.79
N ALA A 31 9.61 2.79 5.11
CA ALA A 31 9.71 1.56 5.91
C ALA A 31 8.46 0.67 5.80
N ILE A 32 7.37 1.20 5.23
CA ILE A 32 6.14 0.45 4.99
C ILE A 32 6.39 -0.50 3.81
N PRO A 33 6.21 -1.82 3.99
CA PRO A 33 6.45 -2.80 2.94
C PRO A 33 5.43 -2.64 1.80
N ASP A 34 5.73 -3.24 0.66
CA ASP A 34 4.80 -3.26 -0.46
C ASP A 34 3.55 -4.07 -0.15
N LEU A 35 2.42 -3.56 -0.62
CA LEU A 35 1.14 -4.26 -0.56
C LEU A 35 0.80 -4.85 -1.93
N LEU A 36 0.76 -6.17 -2.01
CA LEU A 36 0.38 -6.92 -3.20
C LEU A 36 -1.13 -7.18 -3.20
N GLU A 37 -1.70 -7.17 -4.40
CA GLU A 37 -3.15 -7.26 -4.64
C GLU A 37 -3.98 -6.29 -3.77
N PRO A 38 -3.64 -4.98 -3.77
CA PRO A 38 -4.33 -4.01 -2.94
C PRO A 38 -5.81 -3.92 -3.34
N GLN A 39 -6.68 -4.02 -2.33
CA GLN A 39 -8.12 -3.80 -2.45
C GLN A 39 -8.53 -2.65 -1.53
N LEU A 40 -9.31 -1.72 -2.08
CA LEU A 40 -9.88 -0.63 -1.31
C LEU A 40 -11.13 -1.14 -0.58
N LEU A 41 -11.12 -1.04 0.75
CA LEU A 41 -12.29 -1.24 1.58
C LEU A 41 -12.74 0.13 2.08
N THR A 42 -13.85 0.61 1.52
CA THR A 42 -14.38 1.92 1.90
C THR A 42 -15.24 1.77 3.15
N PHE A 43 -14.77 2.32 4.26
CA PHE A 43 -15.56 2.51 5.48
C PHE A 43 -15.65 4.01 5.76
N ALA A 44 -16.76 4.63 5.37
CA ALA A 44 -17.08 6.06 5.55
C ALA A 44 -16.00 7.03 4.99
N SER A 45 -16.30 7.66 3.86
CA SER A 45 -15.34 8.47 3.08
C SER A 45 -14.81 9.72 3.79
N ASP A 46 -15.46 10.17 4.87
CA ASP A 46 -15.16 11.42 5.56
C ASP A 46 -13.95 11.33 6.51
N ARG A 47 -13.63 10.13 7.02
CA ARG A 47 -12.56 9.94 8.04
C ARG A 47 -11.32 9.27 7.50
N GLY A 48 -11.45 8.45 6.47
CA GLY A 48 -10.33 7.68 5.96
C GLY A 48 -10.76 6.59 5.00
N MET A 49 -9.83 5.68 4.76
CA MET A 49 -10.01 4.53 3.89
C MET A 49 -9.16 3.37 4.39
N MET A 50 -9.67 2.15 4.28
CA MET A 50 -8.88 0.96 4.54
C MET A 50 -8.38 0.38 3.21
N VAL A 51 -7.11 0.02 3.15
CA VAL A 51 -6.53 -0.71 2.02
C VAL A 51 -6.02 -2.04 2.54
N VAL A 52 -6.42 -3.14 1.93
CA VAL A 52 -5.98 -4.48 2.33
C VAL A 52 -5.23 -5.15 1.19
N GLY A 53 -4.36 -6.08 1.54
CA GLY A 53 -3.63 -6.90 0.58
C GLY A 53 -2.73 -7.87 1.34
N PHE A 54 -1.65 -8.30 0.70
CA PHE A 54 -0.66 -9.13 1.36
C PHE A 54 0.76 -8.68 1.05
N GLU A 55 1.68 -9.00 1.95
CA GLU A 55 3.11 -9.06 1.66
C GLU A 55 3.56 -10.54 1.63
N GLU A 56 4.68 -10.80 0.97
CA GLU A 56 5.30 -12.13 0.94
C GLU A 56 6.70 -12.04 1.53
N ILE A 57 6.92 -12.75 2.63
CA ILE A 57 8.21 -12.83 3.32
C ILE A 57 8.64 -14.29 3.34
N ALA A 58 9.79 -14.58 2.73
CA ALA A 58 10.33 -15.94 2.61
C ALA A 58 9.33 -16.96 2.01
N GLY A 59 8.51 -16.52 1.04
CA GLY A 59 7.50 -17.36 0.39
C GLY A 59 6.22 -17.59 1.22
N VAL A 60 6.11 -16.96 2.39
CA VAL A 60 4.91 -17.00 3.24
C VAL A 60 4.14 -15.69 3.06
N ARG A 61 2.81 -15.81 2.90
CA ARG A 61 1.92 -14.65 2.76
C ARG A 61 1.45 -14.14 4.10
N TYR A 62 1.60 -12.85 4.30
CA TYR A 62 1.08 -12.13 5.45
C TYR A 62 0.05 -11.12 4.96
N TYR A 63 -1.21 -11.34 5.34
CA TYR A 63 -2.29 -10.42 5.00
C TYR A 63 -2.26 -9.23 5.95
N GLN A 64 -2.36 -8.03 5.40
CA GLN A 64 -2.30 -6.80 6.17
C GLN A 64 -3.32 -5.78 5.66
N GLY A 65 -3.75 -4.92 6.58
CA GLY A 65 -4.66 -3.81 6.31
C GLY A 65 -4.07 -2.51 6.78
N TRP A 66 -4.10 -1.49 5.93
CA TRP A 66 -3.64 -0.14 6.23
C TRP A 66 -4.84 0.78 6.40
N TRP A 67 -4.92 1.45 7.55
CA TRP A 67 -5.89 2.51 7.78
C TRP A 67 -5.26 3.85 7.40
N MET A 68 -5.74 4.43 6.30
CA MET A 68 -5.34 5.76 5.84
C MET A 68 -6.34 6.77 6.38
N GLN A 69 -5.92 7.60 7.33
CA GLN A 69 -6.76 8.64 7.91
C GLN A 69 -6.54 9.97 7.19
N TRP A 70 -7.64 10.67 6.89
CA TRP A 70 -7.57 12.05 6.41
C TRP A 70 -7.28 12.96 7.59
N ILE A 71 -6.11 13.61 7.57
CA ILE A 71 -5.77 14.63 8.56
C ILE A 71 -6.28 15.96 8.02
N THR A 72 -7.29 16.53 8.66
CA THR A 72 -7.65 17.94 8.42
C THR A 72 -6.57 18.79 9.04
N GLU A 73 -5.91 19.66 8.25
CA GLU A 73 -5.03 20.68 8.82
C GLU A 73 -5.84 21.49 9.84
N ARG A 74 -5.38 21.52 11.10
CA ARG A 74 -5.87 22.50 12.06
C ARG A 74 -5.28 23.84 11.63
N ILE A 75 -6.13 24.70 11.05
CA ILE A 75 -5.85 26.13 10.87
C ILE A 75 -5.78 26.78 12.26
#